data_AF-A0A9N8RSE7-F1
#
_entry.id   AF-A0A9N8RSE7-F1
#
_cell.length_a   1.000
_cell.length_b   1.000
_cell.length_c   1.000
_cell.angle_alpha   90.00
_cell.angle_beta   90.00
_cell.angle_gamma   90.00
#
_symmetry.space_group_name_H-M   'P 1'
#
loop_
_entity.id
_entity.type
_entity.pdbx_description
1 polymer ?
#
loop_
_entity_poly.entity_id
_entity_poly.type
_entity_poly.pdbx_seq_one_letter_code
_entity_poly.pdbx_strand_id
1 'polypeptide(L)'
;MKFESLHHVLHEIAKCKDPARIVGNSEFRRAWQITEAAKDLQQQLCNAPDPHPRWVENRRNRHIFNEGVAAEGMSLIESAAAWYEYEEGRRLCFVAVDSRFRQGRQIVTPLMEPVVEENGQWDQNEFFRSLSIGFDRSEVVRFLDATRIPHGFGDHDHGIAGVETGDLARAFDGIQWVARDWTHKLGKKDLVWVNGARLKKGAQGLKQARQTWDPVKLAKAVLKQHEIDPRVFDVAFDLPALKAWKEQWEKARSELLLKYTGKYPGPSLWPRATPRRHGK
;
A
#
# COMPACT_ATOMS: atom_id res chain seq x y z
N MET A 1 20.92 2.70 5.08
CA MET A 1 19.72 3.36 5.64
C MET A 1 18.62 3.24 4.60
N LYS A 2 17.42 2.78 4.97
CA LYS A 2 16.25 2.82 4.08
C LYS A 2 15.34 3.92 4.60
N PHE A 3 15.21 5.01 3.86
CA PHE A 3 14.38 6.13 4.26
C PHE A 3 12.90 5.75 4.17
N GLU A 4 12.14 6.03 5.23
CA GLU A 4 10.68 6.00 5.23
C GLU A 4 10.19 7.39 5.58
N SER A 5 9.35 7.96 4.70
CA SER A 5 8.79 9.28 4.92
C SER A 5 7.77 9.25 6.07
N LEU A 6 7.63 10.36 6.78
CA LEU A 6 6.61 10.53 7.82
C LEU A 6 5.21 10.28 7.26
N HIS A 7 4.95 10.75 6.04
CA HIS A 7 3.74 10.46 5.29
C HIS A 7 3.47 8.95 5.23
N HIS A 8 4.45 8.16 4.77
CA HIS A 8 4.29 6.72 4.65
C HIS A 8 4.11 6.05 6.01
N VAL A 9 4.83 6.49 7.04
CA VAL A 9 4.68 5.98 8.41
C VAL A 9 3.27 6.16 8.94
N LEU A 10 2.72 7.36 8.80
CA LEU A 10 1.34 7.64 9.23
C LEU A 10 0.32 6.83 8.45
N HIS A 11 0.52 6.65 7.14
CA HIS A 11 -0.33 5.78 6.33
C HIS A 11 -0.29 4.31 6.77
N GLU A 12 0.89 3.76 7.11
CA GLU A 12 1.00 2.38 7.58
C GLU A 12 0.34 2.15 8.94
N ILE A 13 0.36 3.14 9.83
CA ILE A 13 -0.36 3.08 11.11
C ILE A 13 -1.87 3.25 10.87
N ALA A 14 -2.27 4.21 10.02
CA ALA A 14 -3.66 4.52 9.71
C ALA A 14 -4.42 3.33 9.10
N LYS A 15 -3.76 2.48 8.30
CA LYS A 15 -4.34 1.22 7.78
C LYS A 15 -4.86 0.29 8.87
N CYS A 16 -4.30 0.36 10.08
CA CYS A 16 -4.71 -0.46 11.21
C CYS A 16 -5.87 0.15 12.01
N LYS A 17 -6.33 1.35 11.66
CA LYS A 17 -7.46 2.03 12.30
C LYS A 17 -8.75 1.63 11.62
N ASP A 18 -9.78 1.30 12.39
CA ASP A 18 -11.10 0.94 11.86
C ASP A 18 -11.88 2.19 11.39
N PRO A 19 -12.06 2.40 10.07
CA PRO A 19 -12.77 3.57 9.57
C PRO A 19 -14.29 3.51 9.84
N ALA A 20 -14.84 2.37 10.24
CA ALA A 20 -16.26 2.23 10.55
C ALA A 20 -16.67 2.97 11.83
N ARG A 21 -15.70 3.43 12.64
CA ARG A 21 -15.94 4.20 13.86
C ARG A 21 -16.48 5.62 13.61
N ILE A 22 -16.31 6.16 12.41
CA ILE A 22 -16.70 7.53 12.07
C ILE A 22 -17.67 7.53 10.89
N VAL A 23 -18.70 8.38 11.00
CA VAL A 23 -19.66 8.62 9.93
C VAL A 23 -19.12 9.72 9.03
N GLY A 24 -19.01 9.44 7.73
CA GLY A 24 -18.53 10.39 6.74
C GLY A 24 -18.25 9.74 5.39
N ASN A 25 -17.92 10.57 4.40
CA ASN A 25 -17.39 10.07 3.13
C ASN A 25 -16.04 9.36 3.34
N SER A 26 -15.55 8.66 2.31
CA SER A 26 -14.30 7.89 2.38
C SER A 26 -13.10 8.76 2.77
N GLU A 27 -13.03 9.98 2.25
CA GLU A 27 -11.92 10.90 2.51
C GLU A 27 -11.92 11.40 3.96
N PHE A 28 -13.09 11.71 4.51
CA PHE A 28 -13.22 12.12 5.91
C PHE A 28 -12.83 10.98 6.86
N ARG A 29 -13.21 9.75 6.53
CA ARG A 29 -12.77 8.56 7.27
C ARG A 29 -11.27 8.36 7.16
N ARG A 30 -10.68 8.52 5.98
CA ARG A 30 -9.23 8.43 5.75
C ARG A 30 -8.46 9.49 6.55
N ALA A 31 -8.92 10.73 6.53
CA ALA A 31 -8.31 11.82 7.27
C ALA A 31 -8.38 11.58 8.79
N TRP A 32 -9.51 11.09 9.30
CA TRP A 32 -9.61 10.66 10.70
C TRP A 32 -8.58 9.56 11.05
N GLN A 33 -8.44 8.53 10.21
CA GLN A 33 -7.46 7.46 10.46
C GLN A 33 -6.03 7.99 10.54
N ILE A 34 -5.68 8.98 9.72
CA ILE A 34 -4.36 9.63 9.74
C ILE A 34 -4.19 10.48 10.98
N THR A 35 -5.20 11.25 11.39
CA THR A 35 -5.16 12.00 12.65
C THR A 35 -4.98 11.08 13.85
N GLU A 36 -5.70 9.96 13.91
CA GLU A 36 -5.53 8.98 14.99
C GLU A 36 -4.17 8.29 14.96
N ALA A 37 -3.63 8.01 13.77
CA ALA A 37 -2.27 7.51 13.61
C ALA A 37 -1.23 8.52 14.11
N ALA A 38 -1.44 9.81 13.83
CA ALA A 38 -0.57 10.87 14.30
C ALA A 38 -0.62 11.04 15.81
N LYS A 39 -1.79 10.98 16.43
CA LYS A 39 -1.94 11.02 17.90
C LYS A 39 -1.19 9.86 18.56
N ASP A 40 -1.36 8.64 18.07
CA ASP A 40 -0.63 7.48 18.59
C ASP A 40 0.89 7.68 18.47
N LEU A 41 1.35 8.09 17.28
CA LEU A 41 2.77 8.28 17.02
C LEU A 41 3.35 9.41 17.88
N GLN A 42 2.66 10.55 17.99
CA GLN A 42 3.03 11.68 18.83
C GLN A 42 3.16 11.25 20.29
N GLN A 43 2.13 10.58 20.81
CA GLN A 43 2.09 10.14 22.20
C GLN A 43 3.28 9.22 22.50
N GLN A 44 3.61 8.29 21.60
CA GLN A 44 4.74 7.40 21.83
C GLN A 44 6.09 8.10 21.66
N LEU A 45 6.25 8.99 20.68
CA LEU A 45 7.50 9.74 20.49
C LEU A 45 7.81 10.70 21.66
N CYS A 46 6.79 11.14 22.41
CA CYS A 46 6.99 11.98 23.58
C CYS A 46 7.23 11.19 24.88
N ASN A 47 6.76 9.94 24.97
CA ASN A 47 6.68 9.23 26.25
C ASN A 47 7.43 7.89 26.29
N ALA A 48 7.86 7.36 25.15
CA ALA A 48 8.56 6.08 25.12
C ALA A 48 9.95 6.18 25.79
N PRO A 49 10.38 5.17 26.54
CA PRO A 49 11.78 5.06 26.92
C PRO A 49 12.63 4.80 25.68
N ASP A 50 13.87 5.30 25.68
CA ASP A 50 14.79 5.11 24.56
C ASP A 50 14.95 3.63 24.15
N PRO A 51 15.19 3.35 22.85
CA PRO A 51 15.62 4.31 21.84
C PRO A 51 14.49 4.86 20.93
N HIS A 52 14.45 6.19 20.79
CA HIS A 52 13.65 6.86 19.77
C HIS A 52 14.25 6.69 18.36
N PRO A 53 13.42 6.63 17.30
CA PRO A 53 13.92 6.63 15.94
C PRO A 53 14.47 8.01 15.59
N ARG A 54 15.61 8.05 14.88
CA ARG A 54 16.21 9.32 14.52
C ARG A 54 15.45 9.95 13.35
N TRP A 55 15.19 11.24 13.49
CA TRP A 55 14.64 12.06 12.42
C TRP A 55 15.66 12.27 11.30
N VAL A 56 15.18 12.12 10.06
CA VAL A 56 16.00 12.25 8.86
C VAL A 56 15.28 13.08 7.82
N GLU A 57 16.00 14.02 7.21
CA GLU A 57 15.56 14.70 6.00
C GLU A 57 16.25 14.08 4.78
N ASN A 58 15.48 13.74 3.75
CA ASN A 58 15.97 13.31 2.45
C ASN A 58 16.00 14.50 1.48
N ARG A 59 17.19 15.09 1.26
CA ARG A 59 17.41 16.10 0.22
C ARG A 59 18.21 15.51 -0.92
N ARG A 60 17.57 15.29 -2.08
CA ARG A 60 18.25 14.87 -3.33
C ARG A 60 19.20 13.68 -3.12
N ASN A 61 18.73 12.63 -2.44
CA ASN A 61 19.50 11.43 -2.05
C ASN A 61 20.63 11.66 -1.03
N ARG A 62 20.60 12.76 -0.27
CA ARG A 62 21.42 12.95 0.94
C ARG A 62 20.54 12.92 2.18
N HIS A 63 21.03 12.22 3.21
CA HIS A 63 20.37 12.10 4.50
C HIS A 63 20.98 13.10 5.48
N ILE A 64 20.15 13.97 6.03
CA ILE A 64 20.54 15.00 7.01
C ILE A 64 19.89 14.66 8.34
N PHE A 65 20.69 14.64 9.40
CA PHE A 65 20.27 14.38 10.77
C PHE A 65 20.61 15.62 11.59
N ASN A 66 19.61 16.36 12.05
CA ASN A 66 19.81 17.48 12.98
C ASN A 66 18.52 17.72 13.80
N GLU A 67 18.67 18.48 14.89
CA GLU A 67 17.55 18.81 15.79
C GLU A 67 16.45 19.63 15.11
N GLY A 68 16.79 20.45 14.11
CA GLY A 68 15.81 21.22 13.34
C GLY A 68 14.84 20.33 12.56
N VAL A 69 15.33 19.23 11.98
CA VAL A 69 14.48 18.23 11.29
C VAL A 69 13.55 17.54 12.29
N ALA A 70 14.03 17.27 13.51
CA ALA A 70 13.21 16.67 14.56
C ALA A 70 12.09 17.61 15.01
N ALA A 71 12.40 18.90 15.23
CA ALA A 71 11.40 19.91 15.59
C ALA A 71 10.35 20.11 14.48
N GLU A 72 10.79 20.20 13.22
CA GLU A 72 9.91 20.30 12.06
C GLU A 72 9.03 19.04 11.91
N GLY A 73 9.61 17.85 12.09
CA GLY A 73 8.89 16.57 12.07
C GLY A 73 7.83 16.46 13.16
N MET A 74 8.13 16.87 14.39
CA MET A 74 7.17 16.88 15.49
C MET A 74 6.03 17.88 15.25
N SER A 75 6.34 19.07 14.73
CA SER A 75 5.32 20.06 14.36
C SER A 75 4.37 19.53 13.28
N LEU A 76 4.87 18.79 12.29
CA LEU A 76 4.02 18.13 11.29
C LEU A 76 3.09 17.07 11.92
N ILE A 77 3.59 16.29 12.89
CA ILE A 77 2.77 15.31 13.62
C ILE A 77 1.70 16.01 14.46
N GLU A 78 2.04 17.11 15.15
CA GLU A 78 1.09 17.91 15.94
C GLU A 78 -0.04 18.46 15.07
N SER A 79 0.29 19.05 13.92
CA SER A 79 -0.71 19.52 12.96
C SER A 79 -1.60 18.38 12.45
N ALA A 80 -1.02 17.20 12.18
CA ALA A 80 -1.76 16.00 11.79
C ALA A 80 -2.75 15.53 12.86
N ALA A 81 -2.29 15.52 14.11
CA ALA A 81 -3.04 15.08 15.27
C ALA A 81 -4.21 16.02 15.62
N ALA A 82 -4.06 17.32 15.34
CA ALA A 82 -5.10 18.32 15.57
C ALA A 82 -6.09 18.47 14.41
N TRP A 83 -5.76 17.99 13.21
CA TRP A 83 -6.50 18.31 11.99
C TRP A 83 -7.99 17.93 12.05
N TYR A 84 -8.30 16.69 12.42
CA TYR A 84 -9.69 16.22 12.47
C TYR A 84 -10.55 17.03 13.46
N GLU A 85 -10.02 17.35 14.64
CA GLU A 85 -10.74 18.12 15.66
C GLU A 85 -11.03 19.55 15.19
N TYR A 86 -10.07 20.17 14.48
CA TYR A 86 -10.24 21.48 13.89
C TYR A 86 -11.33 21.48 12.80
N GLU A 87 -11.31 20.50 11.90
CA GLU A 87 -12.30 20.41 10.81
C GLU A 87 -13.69 19.98 11.29
N GLU A 88 -13.77 19.07 12.27
CA GLU A 88 -15.03 18.73 12.94
C GLU A 88 -15.63 19.97 13.63
N GLY A 89 -14.81 20.75 14.35
CA GLY A 89 -15.24 22.01 14.94
C GLY A 89 -15.75 23.02 13.91
N ARG A 90 -15.07 23.16 12.77
CA ARG A 90 -15.53 24.04 11.67
C ARG A 90 -16.85 23.57 11.07
N ARG A 91 -17.02 22.27 10.87
CA ARG A 91 -18.28 21.67 10.38
C ARG A 91 -19.43 21.85 11.36
N LEU A 92 -19.21 21.60 12.64
CA LEU A 92 -20.23 21.81 13.68
C LEU A 92 -20.63 23.28 13.79
N CYS A 93 -19.66 24.20 13.73
CA CYS A 93 -19.92 25.63 13.65
C CYS A 93 -20.74 25.98 12.41
N PHE A 94 -20.41 25.43 11.23
CA PHE A 94 -21.18 25.63 10.00
C PHE A 94 -22.64 25.15 10.14
N VAL A 95 -22.87 23.95 10.67
CA VAL A 95 -24.23 23.40 10.87
C VAL A 95 -25.02 24.22 11.90
N ALA A 96 -24.38 24.62 13.00
CA ALA A 96 -24.99 25.47 14.02
C ALA A 96 -25.35 26.87 13.49
N VAL A 97 -24.52 27.39 12.59
CA VAL A 97 -24.77 28.62 11.83
C VAL A 97 -25.96 28.37 10.90
N ASP A 98 -25.89 27.45 9.94
CA ASP A 98 -26.96 27.14 8.95
C ASP A 98 -28.33 26.89 9.59
N SER A 99 -28.39 26.14 10.69
CA SER A 99 -29.63 25.87 11.44
C SER A 99 -30.27 27.14 12.04
N ARG A 100 -29.46 28.10 12.50
CA ARG A 100 -29.94 29.43 12.94
C ARG A 100 -30.39 30.30 11.76
N PHE A 101 -29.83 30.12 10.56
CA PHE A 101 -30.22 30.86 9.34
C PHE A 101 -31.56 30.39 8.76
N ARG A 102 -31.82 29.08 8.73
CA ARG A 102 -33.12 28.52 8.26
C ARG A 102 -34.31 28.91 9.13
N GLN A 103 -34.05 29.40 10.36
CA GLN A 103 -35.07 29.90 11.29
C GLN A 103 -35.41 31.40 11.10
N GLY A 104 -34.87 32.09 10.08
CA GLY A 104 -35.53 33.26 9.49
C GLY A 104 -34.79 34.61 9.48
N ARG A 105 -33.65 34.73 8.76
CA ARG A 105 -33.14 36.04 8.28
C ARG A 105 -32.54 35.93 6.87
N GLN A 106 -32.89 36.90 6.00
CA GLN A 106 -32.53 37.03 4.58
C GLN A 106 -31.03 36.90 4.27
N ILE A 107 -30.72 36.28 3.12
CA ILE A 107 -29.38 35.97 2.59
C ILE A 107 -28.83 37.15 1.77
N VAL A 108 -27.52 37.41 1.87
CA VAL A 108 -26.75 38.07 0.78
C VAL A 108 -25.64 37.17 0.23
N THR A 109 -25.36 35.97 0.77
CA THR A 109 -24.44 35.02 0.12
C THR A 109 -24.73 33.58 0.56
N PRO A 110 -24.80 32.58 -0.35
CA PRO A 110 -24.92 31.18 0.05
C PRO A 110 -23.72 30.78 0.93
N LEU A 111 -23.97 30.26 2.13
CA LEU A 111 -22.93 29.64 2.94
C LEU A 111 -22.53 28.33 2.24
N MET A 112 -21.35 28.30 1.61
CA MET A 112 -20.81 27.06 1.05
C MET A 112 -20.40 26.14 2.21
N GLU A 113 -20.91 24.92 2.21
CA GLU A 113 -20.43 23.84 3.09
C GLU A 113 -18.90 23.75 2.93
N PRO A 114 -18.12 23.61 4.02
CA PRO A 114 -16.69 23.39 3.89
C PRO A 114 -16.46 22.09 3.11
N VAL A 115 -16.09 22.28 1.84
CA VAL A 115 -15.64 21.21 0.95
C VAL A 115 -14.38 20.65 1.58
N VAL A 116 -14.49 19.46 2.18
CA VAL A 116 -13.30 18.62 2.36
C VAL A 116 -12.90 18.28 0.93
N GLU A 117 -11.88 18.97 0.41
CA GLU A 117 -11.38 18.73 -0.94
C GLU A 117 -11.14 17.22 -1.15
N GLU A 118 -11.33 16.76 -2.40
CA GLU A 118 -11.42 15.34 -2.80
C GLU A 118 -10.23 14.44 -2.40
N ASN A 119 -9.19 14.98 -1.75
CA ASN A 119 -8.00 14.24 -1.33
C ASN A 119 -7.76 14.22 0.20
N GLY A 120 -8.62 14.88 0.98
CA GLY A 120 -8.29 15.24 2.36
C GLY A 120 -7.13 16.25 2.40
N GLN A 121 -7.20 17.29 3.22
CA GLN A 121 -6.15 18.31 3.23
C GLN A 121 -4.77 17.81 3.69
N TRP A 122 -4.70 16.60 4.27
CA TRP A 122 -3.45 15.90 4.55
C TRP A 122 -2.59 15.63 3.31
N ASP A 123 -3.19 15.50 2.14
CA ASP A 123 -2.48 15.30 0.87
C ASP A 123 -2.17 16.63 0.14
N GLN A 124 -2.41 17.80 0.77
CA GLN A 124 -2.12 19.13 0.21
C GLN A 124 -0.68 19.64 0.48
N ASN A 125 -0.34 20.76 -0.18
CA ASN A 125 0.97 21.44 -0.18
C ASN A 125 1.66 21.57 1.20
N GLU A 126 0.88 21.81 2.26
CA GLU A 126 1.38 21.99 3.63
C GLU A 126 2.08 20.72 4.17
N PHE A 127 1.67 19.54 3.70
CA PHE A 127 2.21 18.26 4.13
C PHE A 127 3.18 17.62 3.13
N PHE A 128 3.52 18.26 2.00
CA PHE A 128 4.59 17.76 1.13
C PHE A 128 5.92 17.62 1.85
N ARG A 129 6.11 18.39 2.91
CA ARG A 129 7.28 18.29 3.76
C ARG A 129 7.40 16.93 4.46
N SER A 130 6.27 16.30 4.79
CA SER A 130 6.21 14.95 5.36
C SER A 130 6.69 13.85 4.40
N LEU A 131 6.82 14.14 3.09
CA LEU A 131 7.45 13.23 2.12
C LEU A 131 8.98 13.31 2.17
N SER A 132 9.53 14.44 2.61
CA SER A 132 10.97 14.72 2.65
C SER A 132 11.58 14.51 4.04
N ILE A 133 10.76 14.47 5.08
CA ILE A 133 11.16 14.19 6.47
C ILE A 133 10.60 12.83 6.87
N GLY A 134 11.35 12.09 7.67
CA GLY A 134 10.94 10.78 8.15
C GLY A 134 12.03 10.13 8.97
N PHE A 135 12.22 8.82 8.79
CA PHE A 135 13.04 7.98 9.65
C PHE A 135 13.86 6.96 8.83
N ASP A 136 14.83 6.32 9.48
CA ASP A 136 15.30 5.03 8.97
C ASP A 136 14.26 3.95 9.24
N ARG A 137 13.94 3.13 8.23
CA ARG A 137 12.95 2.05 8.31
C ARG A 137 13.19 1.13 9.50
N SER A 138 14.43 0.68 9.69
CA SER A 138 14.72 -0.30 10.74
C SER A 138 14.55 0.30 12.13
N GLU A 139 14.87 1.58 12.29
CA GLU A 139 14.67 2.32 13.54
C GLU A 139 13.19 2.55 13.83
N VAL A 140 12.41 3.03 12.86
CA VAL A 140 10.98 3.29 13.06
C VAL A 140 10.20 2.01 13.28
N VAL A 141 10.48 0.93 12.53
CA VAL A 141 9.79 -0.36 12.74
C VAL A 141 10.08 -0.91 14.13
N ARG A 142 11.34 -0.93 14.55
CA ARG A 142 11.71 -1.36 15.91
C ARG A 142 11.02 -0.53 16.99
N PHE A 143 10.91 0.79 16.77
CA PHE A 143 10.23 1.68 17.70
C PHE A 143 8.73 1.39 17.78
N LEU A 144 8.07 1.25 16.65
CA LEU A 144 6.64 0.97 16.61
C LEU A 144 6.31 -0.41 17.21
N ASP A 145 7.12 -1.42 16.93
CA ASP A 145 7.02 -2.76 17.55
C ASP A 145 7.20 -2.68 19.08
N ALA A 146 8.20 -1.92 19.56
CA ALA A 146 8.48 -1.76 20.98
C ALA A 146 7.36 -1.02 21.73
N THR A 147 6.77 -0.01 21.09
CA THR A 147 5.66 0.80 21.64
C THR A 147 4.29 0.18 21.38
N ARG A 148 4.24 -0.96 20.67
CA ARG A 148 3.02 -1.70 20.34
C ARG A 148 1.99 -0.87 19.56
N ILE A 149 2.44 0.11 18.77
CA ILE A 149 1.55 0.78 17.81
C ILE A 149 1.21 -0.24 16.72
N PRO A 150 -0.06 -0.52 16.41
CA PRO A 150 -0.41 -1.35 15.26
C PRO A 150 0.03 -0.67 13.96
N HIS A 151 0.77 -1.38 13.10
CA HIS A 151 1.23 -0.84 11.82
C HIS A 151 1.36 -1.89 10.72
N GLY A 152 1.25 -1.45 9.47
CA GLY A 152 1.48 -2.26 8.28
C GLY A 152 2.96 -2.53 7.95
N PHE A 153 3.93 -2.06 8.75
CA PHE A 153 5.37 -2.27 8.48
C PHE A 153 5.90 -3.70 8.68
N GLY A 154 5.01 -4.68 8.88
CA GLY A 154 5.39 -6.09 8.73
C GLY A 154 6.05 -6.32 7.37
N ASP A 155 6.96 -7.28 7.31
CA ASP A 155 7.71 -7.66 6.11
C ASP A 155 6.80 -8.33 5.07
N HIS A 156 5.66 -7.72 4.75
CA HIS A 156 4.63 -8.14 3.83
C HIS A 156 3.79 -6.89 3.49
N ASP A 157 4.11 -6.20 2.41
CA ASP A 157 3.27 -6.09 1.21
C ASP A 157 2.03 -7.03 1.05
N HIS A 158 1.68 -7.93 1.98
CA HIS A 158 0.54 -8.84 1.86
C HIS A 158 -0.05 -9.20 3.23
N GLY A 159 -1.29 -8.78 3.51
CA GLY A 159 -2.14 -9.40 4.54
C GLY A 159 -2.47 -10.87 4.26
N ILE A 160 -1.78 -11.51 3.32
CA ILE A 160 -1.97 -12.89 2.87
C ILE A 160 -0.64 -13.62 3.02
N ALA A 161 -0.67 -14.81 3.62
CA ALA A 161 0.52 -15.65 3.75
C ALA A 161 1.15 -15.94 2.37
N GLY A 162 2.48 -15.77 2.28
CA GLY A 162 3.25 -16.13 1.09
C GLY A 162 3.11 -17.60 0.72
N VAL A 163 3.16 -17.88 -0.58
CA VAL A 163 2.93 -19.23 -1.12
C VAL A 163 4.25 -20.00 -1.19
N GLU A 164 4.26 -21.26 -0.77
CA GLU A 164 5.47 -22.08 -0.82
C GLU A 164 5.89 -22.42 -2.25
N THR A 165 7.20 -22.65 -2.46
CA THR A 165 7.75 -22.96 -3.79
C THR A 165 7.01 -24.08 -4.53
N GLY A 166 6.66 -25.16 -3.83
CA GLY A 166 6.00 -26.31 -4.46
C GLY A 166 4.55 -26.04 -4.87
N ASP A 167 3.82 -25.26 -4.07
CA ASP A 167 2.45 -24.83 -4.39
C ASP A 167 2.45 -23.82 -5.52
N LEU A 168 3.39 -22.87 -5.49
CA LEU A 168 3.56 -21.87 -6.52
C LEU A 168 3.95 -22.51 -7.87
N ALA A 169 4.90 -23.44 -7.87
CA ALA A 169 5.34 -24.12 -9.08
C ALA A 169 4.22 -24.93 -9.73
N ARG A 170 3.36 -25.56 -8.92
CA ARG A 170 2.16 -26.26 -9.42
C ARG A 170 1.12 -25.28 -9.95
N ALA A 171 0.94 -24.15 -9.29
CA ALA A 171 -0.06 -23.18 -9.70
C ALA A 171 0.30 -22.47 -11.02
N PHE A 172 1.59 -22.25 -11.28
CA PHE A 172 2.10 -21.63 -12.52
C PHE A 172 2.49 -22.67 -13.59
N ASP A 173 2.14 -23.94 -13.41
CA ASP A 173 2.47 -24.99 -14.36
C ASP A 173 1.86 -24.71 -15.73
N GLY A 174 2.67 -24.82 -16.78
CA GLY A 174 2.28 -24.49 -18.15
C GLY A 174 2.30 -23.00 -18.49
N ILE A 175 2.49 -22.11 -17.51
CA ILE A 175 2.74 -20.69 -17.77
C ILE A 175 4.24 -20.51 -18.01
N GLN A 176 4.62 -20.42 -19.28
CA GLN A 176 6.00 -20.31 -19.78
C GLN A 176 6.91 -21.51 -19.49
N TRP A 177 6.83 -22.07 -18.28
CA TRP A 177 7.63 -23.16 -17.76
C TRP A 177 6.71 -24.23 -17.17
N VAL A 178 7.19 -25.48 -17.14
CA VAL A 178 6.51 -26.55 -16.41
C VAL A 178 6.87 -26.51 -14.93
N ALA A 179 6.08 -27.16 -14.06
CA ALA A 179 6.25 -27.13 -12.61
C ALA A 179 7.67 -27.53 -12.14
N ARG A 180 8.30 -28.47 -12.85
CA ARG A 180 9.70 -28.88 -12.56
C ARG A 180 10.68 -27.74 -12.82
N ASP A 181 10.49 -27.01 -13.91
CA ASP A 181 11.31 -25.86 -14.27
C ASP A 181 11.10 -24.71 -13.30
N TRP A 182 9.84 -24.43 -12.92
CA TRP A 182 9.52 -23.46 -11.86
C TRP A 182 10.25 -23.80 -10.57
N THR A 183 10.13 -25.04 -10.08
CA THR A 183 10.79 -25.48 -8.84
C THR A 183 12.32 -25.31 -8.89
N HIS A 184 12.92 -25.58 -10.05
CA HIS A 184 14.37 -25.48 -10.24
C HIS A 184 14.85 -24.03 -10.43
N LYS A 185 14.03 -23.17 -11.05
CA LYS A 185 14.33 -21.76 -11.32
C LYS A 185 14.06 -20.88 -10.09
N LEU A 186 13.03 -21.21 -9.31
CA LEU A 186 12.71 -20.57 -8.03
C LEU A 186 13.80 -20.93 -7.01
N GLY A 187 14.58 -19.92 -6.61
CA GLY A 187 15.69 -20.07 -5.66
C GLY A 187 17.09 -20.06 -6.29
N LYS A 188 17.17 -19.98 -7.63
CA LYS A 188 18.43 -19.70 -8.32
C LYS A 188 18.86 -18.25 -8.13
N LYS A 189 20.14 -18.03 -7.80
CA LYS A 189 20.70 -16.69 -7.51
C LYS A 189 20.78 -15.81 -8.77
N ASP A 190 20.92 -16.42 -9.94
CA ASP A 190 21.11 -15.80 -11.25
C ASP A 190 19.83 -15.20 -11.84
N LEU A 191 18.64 -15.60 -11.37
CA LEU A 191 17.35 -15.06 -11.83
C LEU A 191 16.91 -13.90 -10.94
N VAL A 192 17.62 -12.77 -11.07
CA VAL A 192 17.38 -11.56 -10.26
C VAL A 192 15.93 -11.08 -10.35
N TRP A 193 15.32 -11.15 -11.54
CA TRP A 193 13.94 -10.71 -11.78
C TRP A 193 12.90 -11.59 -11.07
N VAL A 194 13.16 -12.89 -10.89
CA VAL A 194 12.30 -13.81 -10.12
C VAL A 194 12.48 -13.58 -8.62
N ASN A 195 13.72 -13.33 -8.18
CA ASN A 195 14.05 -13.14 -6.76
C ASN A 195 13.39 -11.92 -6.13
N GLY A 196 12.98 -10.92 -6.93
CA GLY A 196 12.20 -9.77 -6.45
C GLY A 196 10.81 -10.11 -5.92
N ALA A 197 10.27 -11.28 -6.27
CA ALA A 197 8.99 -11.79 -5.77
C ALA A 197 9.13 -12.68 -4.52
N ARG A 198 10.35 -12.90 -4.02
CA ARG A 198 10.58 -13.75 -2.85
C ARG A 198 10.28 -12.99 -1.56
N LEU A 199 9.45 -13.57 -0.70
CA LEU A 199 9.10 -13.01 0.60
C LEU A 199 10.03 -13.54 1.71
N LYS A 200 10.19 -14.86 1.83
CA LYS A 200 11.07 -15.48 2.83
C LYS A 200 12.17 -16.30 2.18
N LYS A 201 13.41 -16.04 2.59
CA LYS A 201 14.57 -16.88 2.25
C LYS A 201 14.58 -18.07 3.20
N GLY A 202 14.44 -19.28 2.67
CA GLY A 202 14.43 -20.51 3.47
C GLY A 202 15.68 -20.65 4.35
N ALA A 203 15.56 -21.40 5.46
CA ALA A 203 16.63 -21.58 6.44
C ALA A 203 17.87 -22.28 5.84
N GLN A 204 19.06 -21.85 6.26
CA GLN A 204 20.34 -22.40 5.81
C GLN A 204 20.51 -23.83 6.36
N GLY A 205 20.80 -24.80 5.49
CA GLY A 205 20.99 -26.21 5.85
C GLY A 205 19.77 -27.11 5.69
N LEU A 206 18.57 -26.55 5.52
CA LEU A 206 17.35 -27.29 5.15
C LEU A 206 17.02 -26.96 3.70
N LYS A 207 17.24 -27.93 2.79
CA LYS A 207 16.97 -27.79 1.34
C LYS A 207 15.62 -27.12 1.09
N GLN A 208 15.60 -25.89 0.58
CA GLN A 208 14.44 -25.19 -0.01
C GLN A 208 13.12 -25.10 0.81
N ALA A 209 13.05 -25.70 2.00
CA ALA A 209 11.80 -26.25 2.54
C ALA A 209 10.81 -25.23 3.10
N ARG A 210 11.13 -23.93 3.09
CA ARG A 210 10.22 -22.86 3.57
C ARG A 210 10.45 -21.54 2.84
N GLN A 211 10.79 -21.58 1.57
CA GLN A 211 10.78 -20.36 0.75
C GLN A 211 9.34 -20.01 0.43
N THR A 212 8.94 -18.78 0.77
CA THR A 212 7.62 -18.26 0.42
C THR A 212 7.75 -17.11 -0.57
N TRP A 213 6.74 -16.99 -1.42
CA TRP A 213 6.74 -16.13 -2.58
C TRP A 213 5.45 -15.32 -2.65
N ASP A 214 5.55 -14.14 -3.26
CA ASP A 214 4.43 -13.34 -3.70
C ASP A 214 4.05 -13.75 -5.13
N PRO A 215 2.92 -14.45 -5.33
CA PRO A 215 2.47 -14.87 -6.65
C PRO A 215 2.14 -13.70 -7.59
N VAL A 216 1.66 -12.56 -7.07
CA VAL A 216 1.29 -11.39 -7.89
C VAL A 216 2.53 -10.67 -8.40
N LYS A 217 3.55 -10.46 -7.56
CA LYS A 217 4.85 -9.94 -8.03
C LYS A 217 5.52 -10.89 -9.00
N LEU A 218 5.42 -12.20 -8.76
CA LEU A 218 5.99 -13.17 -9.68
C LEU A 218 5.30 -13.08 -11.05
N ALA A 219 3.97 -13.08 -11.10
CA ALA A 219 3.21 -12.92 -12.34
C ALA A 219 3.58 -11.62 -13.08
N LYS A 220 3.67 -10.49 -12.36
CA LYS A 220 4.15 -9.21 -12.93
C LYS A 220 5.55 -9.32 -13.53
N ALA A 221 6.47 -9.99 -12.84
CA ALA A 221 7.85 -10.15 -13.29
C ALA A 221 7.93 -11.01 -14.56
N VAL A 222 7.14 -12.09 -14.63
CA VAL A 222 7.02 -12.95 -15.82
C VAL A 222 6.45 -12.17 -17.00
N LEU A 223 5.36 -11.42 -16.78
CA LEU A 223 4.73 -10.59 -17.82
C LEU A 223 5.69 -9.57 -18.43
N LYS A 224 6.55 -8.97 -17.60
CA LYS A 224 7.57 -8.03 -18.05
C LYS A 224 8.64 -8.70 -18.92
N GLN A 225 8.91 -9.98 -18.69
CA GLN A 225 10.00 -10.70 -19.33
C GLN A 225 9.58 -11.50 -20.58
N HIS A 226 8.33 -11.98 -20.63
CA HIS A 226 7.92 -13.02 -21.59
C HIS A 226 6.75 -12.64 -22.53
N GLU A 227 6.29 -11.37 -22.55
CA GLU A 227 5.19 -10.90 -23.42
C GLU A 227 3.97 -11.84 -23.43
N ILE A 228 3.52 -12.25 -22.24
CA ILE A 228 2.38 -13.14 -22.05
C ILE A 228 1.11 -12.29 -21.83
N ASP A 229 -0.05 -12.75 -22.29
CA ASP A 229 -1.33 -12.12 -21.95
C ASP A 229 -1.59 -12.26 -20.43
N PRO A 230 -1.82 -11.16 -19.70
CA PRO A 230 -2.18 -11.23 -18.28
C PRO A 230 -3.29 -12.23 -17.95
N ARG A 231 -4.28 -12.42 -18.84
CA ARG A 231 -5.41 -13.34 -18.60
C ARG A 231 -5.00 -14.81 -18.45
N VAL A 232 -3.84 -15.20 -18.95
CA VAL A 232 -3.31 -16.56 -18.79
C VAL A 232 -3.10 -16.92 -17.32
N PHE A 233 -2.82 -15.93 -16.47
CA PHE A 233 -2.59 -16.14 -15.04
C PHE A 233 -3.90 -16.32 -14.25
N ASP A 234 -5.06 -16.00 -14.82
CA ASP A 234 -6.35 -16.13 -14.11
C ASP A 234 -6.59 -17.57 -13.64
N VAL A 235 -6.25 -18.54 -14.50
CA VAL A 235 -6.34 -19.97 -14.20
C VAL A 235 -5.47 -20.35 -13.00
N ALA A 236 -4.29 -19.73 -12.84
CA ALA A 236 -3.43 -19.96 -11.70
C ALA A 236 -4.04 -19.40 -10.40
N PHE A 237 -4.59 -18.18 -10.44
CA PHE A 237 -5.18 -17.51 -9.27
C PHE A 237 -6.54 -18.06 -8.86
N ASP A 238 -7.18 -18.88 -9.70
CA ASP A 238 -8.36 -19.67 -9.34
C ASP A 238 -8.02 -20.93 -8.53
N LEU A 239 -6.76 -21.37 -8.50
CA LEU A 239 -6.35 -22.55 -7.75
C LEU A 239 -6.38 -22.31 -6.23
N PRO A 240 -6.68 -23.34 -5.41
CA PRO A 240 -6.78 -23.19 -3.96
C PRO A 240 -5.56 -22.54 -3.29
N ALA A 241 -4.36 -22.83 -3.79
CA ALA A 241 -3.10 -22.27 -3.26
C ALA A 241 -2.98 -20.76 -3.44
N LEU A 242 -3.59 -20.20 -4.50
CA LEU A 242 -3.50 -18.78 -4.86
C LEU A 242 -4.81 -18.03 -4.65
N LYS A 243 -5.89 -18.71 -4.24
CA LYS A 243 -7.23 -18.11 -4.11
C LYS A 243 -7.25 -16.89 -3.20
N ALA A 244 -6.49 -16.91 -2.10
CA ALA A 244 -6.38 -15.78 -1.19
C ALA A 244 -5.79 -14.53 -1.87
N TRP A 245 -5.00 -14.72 -2.93
CA TRP A 245 -4.33 -13.68 -3.72
C TRP A 245 -5.13 -13.20 -4.92
N LYS A 246 -6.30 -13.79 -5.19
CA LYS A 246 -7.11 -13.50 -6.38
C LYS A 246 -7.53 -12.04 -6.48
N GLU A 247 -7.98 -11.44 -5.39
CA GLU A 247 -8.40 -10.03 -5.38
C GLU A 247 -7.21 -9.08 -5.70
N GLN A 248 -6.04 -9.37 -5.13
CA GLN A 248 -4.82 -8.61 -5.43
C GLN A 248 -4.39 -8.78 -6.90
N TRP A 249 -4.55 -9.99 -7.43
CA TRP A 249 -4.31 -10.27 -8.84
C TRP A 249 -5.27 -9.51 -9.75
N GLU A 250 -6.58 -9.51 -9.48
CA GLU A 250 -7.57 -8.84 -10.30
C GLU A 250 -7.36 -7.32 -10.37
N LYS A 251 -7.00 -6.70 -9.23
CA LYS A 251 -6.62 -5.29 -9.17
C LYS A 251 -5.36 -5.03 -10.02
N ALA A 252 -4.31 -5.80 -9.80
CA ALA A 252 -3.05 -5.68 -10.54
C ALA A 252 -3.23 -5.91 -12.05
N ARG A 253 -4.01 -6.93 -12.44
CA ARG A 253 -4.32 -7.29 -13.82
C ARG A 253 -5.06 -6.16 -14.53
N SER A 254 -6.01 -5.51 -13.86
CA SER A 254 -6.76 -4.38 -14.44
C SER A 254 -5.84 -3.22 -14.79
N GLU A 255 -4.91 -2.86 -13.88
CA GLU A 255 -3.87 -1.86 -14.13
C GLU A 255 -2.90 -2.26 -15.26
N LEU A 256 -2.55 -3.54 -15.33
CA LEU A 256 -1.66 -4.08 -16.37
C LEU A 256 -2.33 -4.10 -17.73
N LEU A 257 -3.61 -4.44 -17.81
CA LEU A 257 -4.39 -4.43 -19.04
C LEU A 257 -4.53 -3.02 -19.59
N LEU A 258 -4.78 -2.02 -18.73
CA LEU A 258 -4.76 -0.59 -19.12
C LEU A 258 -3.42 -0.17 -19.77
N LYS A 259 -2.30 -0.68 -19.25
CA LYS A 259 -0.96 -0.44 -19.82
C LYS A 259 -0.71 -1.25 -21.10
N TYR A 260 -1.26 -2.46 -21.20
CA TYR A 260 -1.17 -3.32 -22.38
C TYR A 260 -2.02 -2.83 -23.55
N THR A 261 -3.21 -2.26 -23.30
CA THR A 261 -4.08 -1.67 -24.32
C THR A 261 -3.49 -0.43 -24.99
N GLY A 262 -2.43 0.15 -24.43
CA GLY A 262 -1.63 1.19 -25.10
C GLY A 262 -0.70 0.65 -26.20
N LYS A 263 -0.45 -0.66 -26.27
CA LYS A 263 0.39 -1.29 -27.31
C LYS A 263 -0.41 -1.99 -28.42
N TYR A 264 -1.68 -2.33 -28.20
CA TYR A 264 -2.60 -2.85 -29.23
C TYR A 264 -4.03 -2.40 -28.92
N PRO A 265 -4.78 -1.82 -29.88
CA PRO A 265 -6.18 -1.46 -29.66
C PRO A 265 -7.00 -2.75 -29.49
N GLY A 266 -8.00 -2.71 -28.62
CA GLY A 266 -8.89 -3.84 -28.37
C GLY A 266 -9.69 -4.29 -29.59
N PRO A 267 -10.74 -5.08 -29.33
CA PRO A 267 -10.76 -6.50 -29.61
C PRO A 267 -10.56 -6.81 -31.10
N SER A 268 -9.39 -7.33 -31.49
CA SER A 268 -9.29 -8.05 -32.75
C SER A 268 -10.05 -9.37 -32.61
N LEU A 269 -11.21 -9.40 -33.25
CA LEU A 269 -11.76 -10.54 -33.98
C LEU A 269 -10.72 -11.67 -34.16
N TRP A 270 -10.69 -12.65 -33.24
CA TRP A 270 -10.11 -13.94 -33.60
C TRP A 270 -11.11 -14.67 -34.49
N PRO A 271 -10.64 -15.31 -35.59
CA PRO A 271 -11.49 -16.18 -36.39
C PRO A 271 -11.99 -17.31 -35.49
N ARG A 272 -13.29 -17.59 -35.56
CA ARG A 272 -13.89 -18.80 -35.00
C ARG A 272 -12.96 -19.99 -35.29
N ALA A 273 -12.53 -20.67 -34.23
CA ALA A 273 -11.88 -21.97 -34.35
C ALA A 273 -12.72 -22.83 -35.31
N THR A 274 -12.14 -23.16 -36.46
CA THR A 274 -12.74 -24.12 -37.39
C THR A 274 -12.78 -25.48 -36.67
N PRO A 275 -13.91 -26.19 -36.67
CA PRO A 275 -13.94 -27.54 -36.15
C PRO A 275 -13.08 -28.42 -37.05
N ARG A 276 -12.03 -29.02 -36.48
CA ARG A 276 -11.22 -30.05 -37.11
C ARG A 276 -12.15 -31.15 -37.63
N ARG A 277 -12.28 -31.27 -38.94
CA ARG A 277 -12.76 -32.50 -39.57
C ARG A 277 -11.70 -33.59 -39.33
N HIS A 278 -12.03 -34.57 -38.51
CA HIS A 278 -11.34 -35.85 -38.53
C HIS A 278 -11.63 -36.52 -39.87
N GLY A 279 -10.59 -36.64 -40.70
CA GLY A 279 -10.57 -37.57 -41.82
C GLY A 279 -10.32 -38.99 -41.29
N LYS A 280 -11.12 -39.93 -41.79
CA LYS A 280 -10.77 -41.36 -41.83
C LYS A 280 -9.71 -41.58 -42.90
#